data_AF-A0A957MVY8-F1
#
_entry.id   AF-A0A957MVY8-F1
#
_cell.length_a   1.000
_cell.length_b   1.000
_cell.length_c   1.000
_cell.angle_alpha   90.00
_cell.angle_beta   90.00
_cell.angle_gamma   90.00
#
_symmetry.space_group_name_H-M   'P 1'
#
loop_
_entity.id
_entity.type
_entity.pdbx_description
1 polymer ?
#
loop_
_entity_poly.entity_id
_entity_poly.type
_entity_poly.pdbx_seq_one_letter_code
_entity_poly.pdbx_strand_id
1 'polypeptide(L)'
;MHELSIAYNLVELAETAARNAGATKVTAVHLRLGAIAGVVEDALRFSFPLAAAGTLVEGAELTVETVPVRIFCTACDAERTLPPPF
;
A
#
# COMPACT_ATOMS: atom_id res chain seq x y z
N MET A 1 -0.44 -17.57 0.89
CA MET A 1 0.13 -16.37 0.24
C MET A 1 -0.16 -15.17 1.12
N HIS A 2 0.86 -14.42 1.53
CA HIS A 2 0.71 -13.33 2.51
C HIS A 2 0.38 -11.99 1.82
N GLU A 3 0.69 -11.85 0.53
CA GLU A 3 0.38 -10.69 -0.31
C GLU A 3 -1.10 -10.58 -0.62
N LEU A 4 -1.80 -11.71 -0.78
CA LEU A 4 -3.25 -11.72 -0.95
C LEU A 4 -3.97 -11.22 0.31
N SER A 5 -3.51 -11.60 1.51
CA SER A 5 -4.06 -11.03 2.75
C SER A 5 -3.77 -9.53 2.89
N ILE A 6 -2.61 -9.05 2.42
CA ILE A 6 -2.31 -7.61 2.38
C ILE A 6 -3.26 -6.89 1.41
N ALA A 7 -3.49 -7.47 0.23
CA ALA A 7 -4.42 -6.93 -0.76
C ALA A 7 -5.86 -6.83 -0.22
N TYR A 8 -6.35 -7.86 0.47
CA TYR A 8 -7.67 -7.82 1.11
C TYR A 8 -7.79 -6.69 2.13
N ASN A 9 -6.81 -6.55 3.03
CA ASN A 9 -6.80 -5.46 4.00
C ASN A 9 -6.76 -4.08 3.31
N LEU A 10 -5.96 -3.94 2.24
CA LEU A 10 -5.89 -2.69 1.48
C LEU A 10 -7.25 -2.33 0.85
N VAL A 11 -7.93 -3.30 0.26
CA VAL A 11 -9.26 -3.12 -0.33
C VAL A 11 -10.29 -2.75 0.73
N GLU A 12 -10.30 -3.43 1.87
CA GLU A 12 -11.22 -3.14 2.99
C GLU A 12 -11.04 -1.71 3.51
N LEU A 13 -9.79 -1.27 3.68
CA LEU A 13 -9.48 0.10 4.11
C LEU A 13 -9.93 1.14 3.08
N ALA A 14 -9.64 0.90 1.79
CA ALA A 14 -10.05 1.79 0.71
C ALA A 14 -11.58 1.87 0.59
N GLU A 15 -12.27 0.74 0.72
CA GLU A 15 -13.72 0.67 0.66
C GLU A 15 -14.36 1.39 1.86
N THR A 16 -13.83 1.20 3.06
CA THR A 16 -14.30 1.90 4.27
C THR A 16 -14.15 3.41 4.11
N ALA A 17 -12.99 3.89 3.63
CA ALA A 17 -12.75 5.30 3.37
C ALA A 17 -13.72 5.85 2.30
N ALA A 18 -13.94 5.11 1.22
CA ALA A 18 -14.86 5.49 0.15
C ALA A 18 -16.31 5.61 0.65
N ARG A 19 -16.78 4.63 1.44
CA ARG A 19 -18.13 4.65 2.04
C ARG A 19 -18.31 5.85 2.97
N ASN A 20 -17.31 6.14 3.82
CA ASN A 20 -17.34 7.30 4.72
C ASN A 20 -17.38 8.63 3.97
N ALA A 21 -16.77 8.69 2.78
CA ALA A 21 -16.82 9.84 1.88
C ALA A 21 -18.10 9.90 1.03
N GLY A 22 -19.01 8.92 1.13
CA GLY A 22 -20.19 8.82 0.27
C GLY A 22 -19.88 8.48 -1.18
N ALA A 23 -18.68 7.96 -1.46
CA ALA A 23 -18.28 7.56 -2.80
C ALA A 23 -18.92 6.22 -3.19
N THR A 24 -19.25 6.10 -4.47
CA THR A 24 -19.84 4.88 -5.06
C THR A 24 -18.83 4.06 -5.86
N LYS A 25 -17.60 4.56 -6.02
CA LYS A 25 -16.51 3.88 -6.71
C LYS A 25 -15.16 4.48 -6.33
N VAL A 26 -14.13 3.64 -6.22
CA VAL A 26 -12.73 4.05 -6.16
C VAL A 26 -12.10 3.92 -7.53
N THR A 27 -11.41 4.97 -8.00
CA THR A 27 -10.73 4.97 -9.31
C THR A 27 -9.25 4.60 -9.21
N ALA A 28 -8.61 4.94 -8.09
CA ALA A 28 -7.21 4.64 -7.84
C ALA A 28 -6.94 4.48 -6.34
N VAL A 29 -5.95 3.63 -6.03
CA VAL A 29 -5.36 3.46 -4.70
C VAL A 29 -3.87 3.78 -4.81
N HIS A 30 -3.43 4.80 -4.07
CA HIS A 30 -2.03 5.20 -3.99
C HIS A 30 -1.41 4.59 -2.73
N LEU A 31 -0.47 3.67 -2.91
CA LEU A 31 0.20 2.96 -1.84
C LEU A 31 1.67 3.38 -1.75
N ARG A 32 2.09 3.81 -0.56
CA ARG A 32 3.50 4.01 -0.23
C ARG A 32 4.05 2.73 0.38
N LEU A 33 5.00 2.08 -0.29
CA LEU A 33 5.56 0.79 0.11
C LEU A 33 6.97 0.99 0.68
N GLY A 34 7.15 0.73 1.97
CA GLY A 34 8.47 0.84 2.60
C GLY A 34 9.46 -0.19 2.02
N ALA A 35 10.69 0.24 1.75
CA ALA A 35 11.75 -0.63 1.23
C ALA A 35 12.01 -1.89 2.09
N ILE A 36 11.69 -1.84 3.38
CA ILE A 36 11.83 -2.95 4.34
C ILE A 36 10.50 -3.60 4.74
N ALA A 37 9.40 -3.31 4.03
CA ALA A 37 8.08 -3.85 4.36
C ALA A 37 7.99 -5.38 4.16
N GLY A 38 8.95 -5.98 3.46
CA GLY A 38 8.95 -7.43 3.15
C GLY A 38 7.86 -7.83 2.16
N VAL A 39 7.28 -6.88 1.43
CA VAL A 39 6.22 -7.10 0.45
C VAL A 39 6.81 -7.10 -0.95
N VAL A 40 6.47 -8.13 -1.72
CA VAL A 40 6.82 -8.19 -3.15
C VAL A 40 5.77 -7.41 -3.94
N GLU A 41 6.16 -6.25 -4.49
CA GLU A 41 5.25 -5.36 -5.22
C GLU A 41 4.50 -6.09 -6.34
N ASP A 42 5.21 -6.88 -7.16
CA ASP A 42 4.59 -7.61 -8.27
C ASP A 42 3.52 -8.61 -7.80
N ALA A 43 3.77 -9.30 -6.68
CA ALA A 43 2.81 -10.24 -6.10
C ALA A 43 1.60 -9.52 -5.49
N LEU A 44 1.81 -8.33 -4.91
CA LEU A 44 0.72 -7.48 -4.43
C LEU A 44 -0.13 -6.97 -5.59
N ARG A 45 0.49 -6.49 -6.67
CA ARG A 45 -0.19 -6.05 -7.89
C ARG A 45 -0.99 -7.17 -8.53
N PHE A 46 -0.45 -8.38 -8.56
CA PHE A 46 -1.16 -9.56 -9.03
C PHE A 46 -2.35 -9.93 -8.15
N SER A 47 -2.21 -9.81 -6.82
CA SER A 47 -3.25 -10.17 -5.85
C SER A 47 -4.37 -9.12 -5.75
N PHE A 48 -4.08 -7.85 -6.04
CA PHE A 48 -5.00 -6.74 -5.85
C PHE A 48 -6.33 -6.87 -6.62
N PRO A 49 -6.35 -7.19 -7.92
CA PRO A 49 -7.61 -7.38 -8.65
C PRO A 49 -8.48 -8.50 -8.07
N LEU A 50 -7.85 -9.58 -7.57
CA LEU A 50 -8.58 -10.69 -6.95
C LEU A 50 -9.24 -10.26 -5.63
N ALA A 51 -8.56 -9.44 -4.83
CA ALA A 51 -9.11 -8.89 -3.61
C ALA A 51 -10.20 -7.82 -3.87
N ALA A 52 -10.07 -7.06 -4.96
CA ALA A 52 -10.97 -5.95 -5.29
C ALA A 52 -12.29 -6.41 -5.94
N ALA A 53 -12.35 -7.61 -6.49
CA ALA A 53 -13.54 -8.13 -7.18
C ALA A 53 -14.78 -8.12 -6.27
N GLY A 54 -15.89 -7.56 -6.78
CA GLY A 54 -17.16 -7.43 -6.07
C GLY A 54 -17.23 -6.29 -5.06
N THR A 55 -16.20 -5.43 -4.99
CA THR A 55 -16.13 -4.30 -4.03
C THR A 55 -16.21 -2.94 -4.73
N LEU A 56 -16.32 -1.85 -3.96
CA LEU A 56 -16.22 -0.48 -4.51
C LEU A 56 -14.86 -0.16 -5.15
N VAL A 57 -13.85 -1.01 -4.92
CA VAL A 57 -12.47 -0.86 -5.42
C VAL A 57 -12.24 -1.65 -6.71
N GLU A 58 -13.24 -2.39 -7.19
CA GLU A 58 -13.12 -3.16 -8.43
C GLU A 58 -12.77 -2.26 -9.63
N GLY A 59 -11.70 -2.65 -10.33
CA GLY A 59 -11.18 -1.92 -11.50
C GLY A 59 -10.42 -0.63 -11.16
N ALA A 60 -10.11 -0.37 -9.88
CA ALA A 60 -9.25 0.73 -9.49
C ALA A 60 -7.79 0.48 -9.93
N GLU A 61 -7.07 1.55 -10.26
CA GLU A 61 -5.63 1.50 -10.50
C GLU A 61 -4.85 1.45 -9.18
N LEU A 62 -3.93 0.49 -9.05
CA LEU A 62 -2.99 0.45 -7.92
C LEU A 62 -1.68 1.15 -8.31
N THR A 63 -1.43 2.34 -7.76
CA THR A 63 -0.16 3.04 -7.90
C THR A 63 0.69 2.79 -6.66
N VAL A 64 1.91 2.26 -6.85
CA VAL A 64 2.84 1.99 -5.74
C VAL A 64 4.04 2.92 -5.85
N GLU A 65 4.37 3.58 -4.75
CA GLU A 65 5.58 4.39 -4.58
C GLU A 65 6.45 3.72 -3.51
N THR A 66 7.65 3.25 -3.89
CA THR A 66 8.60 2.74 -2.90
C THR A 66 9.22 3.88 -2.11
N VAL A 67 9.12 3.83 -0.78
CA VAL A 67 9.69 4.84 0.12
C VAL A 67 10.95 4.32 0.81
N PRO A 68 12.02 5.13 0.88
CA PRO A 68 13.31 4.70 1.43
C PRO A 68 13.25 4.55 2.94
N VAL A 69 14.17 3.78 3.50
CA VAL A 69 14.32 3.70 4.96
C VAL A 69 14.84 5.02 5.51
N ARG A 70 14.17 5.54 6.53
CA ARG A 70 14.64 6.67 7.33
C ARG A 70 14.86 6.19 8.76
N ILE A 71 16.01 6.54 9.32
CA ILE A 71 16.38 6.23 10.71
C ILE A 71 16.50 7.52 11.50
N PHE A 72 16.04 7.48 12.74
CA PHE A 72 16.21 8.57 13.70
C PHE A 72 17.18 8.12 14.80
N CYS A 73 18.24 8.90 15.03
CA CYS A 73 19.20 8.64 16.09
C CYS A 73 18.92 9.53 17.30
N THR A 74 18.54 8.92 18.42
CA THR A 74 18.26 9.64 19.68
C THR A 74 19.51 10.26 20.31
N ALA A 75 20.72 9.80 19.97
CA ALA A 75 21.96 10.32 20.52
C ALA A 75 22.40 11.65 19.87
N CYS A 76 22.06 11.88 18.60
CA CYS A 76 22.42 13.10 17.87
C CYS A 76 21.21 13.89 17.35
N ASP A 77 19.99 13.49 17.73
CA ASP A 77 18.71 14.13 17.39
C ASP A 77 18.56 14.40 15.87
N ALA A 78 19.01 13.44 15.07
CA ALA A 78 19.08 13.59 13.62
C ALA A 78 18.40 12.43 12.91
N GLU A 79 17.71 12.78 11.82
CA GLU A 79 17.13 11.83 10.89
C GLU A 79 18.03 11.66 9.66
N ARG A 80 18.19 10.43 9.20
CA ARG A 80 18.99 10.06 8.02
C ARG A 80 18.20 9.10 7.15
N THR A 81 18.18 9.37 5.85
CA THR A 81 17.71 8.41 4.84
C THR A 81 18.85 7.45 4.51
N LEU A 82 18.58 6.16 4.55
CA LEU A 82 19.55 5.16 4.12
C LEU A 82 19.54 5.08 2.58
N PRO A 83 20.72 4.95 1.95
CA PRO A 83 20.81 4.71 0.53
C PRO A 83 20.51 3.23 0.20
N PRO A 84 20.11 2.93 -1.06
CA PRO A 84 19.92 1.56 -1.52
C PRO A 84 21.11 0.64 -1.19
N PRO A 85 20.88 -0.63 -0.85
CA PRO A 85 19.62 -1.38 -0.97
C PRO A 85 18.68 -1.25 0.24
N PHE A 86 18.83 -0.21 1.08
CA PHE A 86 18.00 0.04 2.26
C PHE A 86 17.08 1.25 2.04
#